data_AF-A0A7K4DBM7-F1
#
_entry.id   AF-A0A7K4DBM7-F1
#
_cell.length_a   1.000
_cell.length_b   1.000
_cell.length_c   1.000
_cell.angle_alpha   90.00
_cell.angle_beta   90.00
_cell.angle_gamma   90.00
#
_symmetry.space_group_name_H-M   'P 1'
#
loop_
_entity.id
_entity.type
_entity.pdbx_description
1 polymer ?
#
loop_
_entity_poly.entity_id
_entity_poly.type
_entity_poly.pdbx_seq_one_letter_code
_entity_poly.pdbx_strand_id
1 'polypeptide(L)'
;MDRKDLGKILIIISIIGLIFTVSISSFTLITLNNTYEKALPLFDKIDVMKNYINTFDENLDEFDTYLKDIDTDYYLQKLSDIRSFANTLNSFGLGSLVSGFNEDIAKVEIIITNIEELKLNLDFAKRDFSNIKASLSEYDILKENIISFIGLLRTYIIATATYGILISGLLLYAGYYILNLNKL
;
A
#
# COMPACT_ATOMS: atom_id res chain seq x y z
N MET A 1 35.34 -18.27 49.43
CA MET A 1 35.76 -18.70 48.08
C MET A 1 37.17 -18.18 47.86
N ASP A 2 38.13 -19.05 47.52
CA ASP A 2 39.51 -18.61 47.27
C ASP A 2 39.61 -17.88 45.91
N ARG A 3 40.60 -16.99 45.75
CA ARG A 3 40.86 -16.20 44.53
C ARG A 3 40.99 -17.09 43.30
N LYS A 4 41.54 -18.29 43.46
CA LYS A 4 41.67 -19.30 42.39
C LYS A 4 40.31 -19.77 41.88
N ASP A 5 39.35 -20.01 42.77
CA ASP A 5 38.00 -20.45 42.41
C ASP A 5 37.23 -19.30 41.76
N LEU A 6 37.39 -18.08 42.26
CA LEU A 6 36.82 -16.87 41.64
C LEU A 6 37.31 -16.67 40.20
N GLY A 7 38.62 -16.78 39.96
CA GLY A 7 39.18 -16.63 38.61
C GLY A 7 38.67 -17.69 37.62
N LYS A 8 38.55 -18.95 38.05
CA LYS A 8 37.95 -20.03 37.24
C LYS A 8 36.48 -19.77 36.93
N ILE A 9 35.70 -19.34 37.92
CA ILE A 9 34.27 -19.04 37.76
C ILE A 9 34.08 -17.88 36.77
N LEU A 10 34.88 -16.82 36.87
CA LEU A 10 34.82 -15.68 35.94
C LEU A 10 35.10 -16.08 34.49
N ILE A 11 36.08 -16.96 34.26
CA ILE A 11 36.38 -17.51 32.93
C ILE A 11 35.21 -18.33 32.40
N ILE A 12 34.64 -19.22 33.23
CA ILE A 12 33.50 -20.07 32.82
C ILE A 12 32.28 -19.20 32.46
N ILE A 13 31.93 -18.24 33.32
CA ILE A 13 30.79 -17.33 33.09
C ILE A 13 31.02 -16.48 31.84
N SER A 14 32.25 -16.02 31.60
CA SER A 14 32.61 -15.28 30.39
C SER A 14 32.39 -16.10 29.12
N ILE A 15 32.88 -17.34 29.07
CA ILE A 15 32.75 -18.20 27.89
C ILE A 15 31.28 -18.53 27.62
N ILE A 16 30.52 -18.88 28.67
CA ILE A 16 29.09 -19.14 28.57
C ILE A 16 28.36 -17.88 28.08
N GLY A 17 28.64 -16.73 28.69
CA GLY A 17 28.04 -15.44 28.33
C GLY A 17 28.32 -15.04 26.88
N LEU A 18 29.54 -15.28 26.39
CA LEU A 18 29.91 -15.04 24.99
C LEU A 18 29.08 -15.90 24.04
N ILE A 19 29.00 -17.21 24.30
CA ILE A 19 28.25 -18.17 23.47
C ILE A 19 26.77 -17.77 23.40
N PHE A 20 26.17 -17.47 24.55
CA PHE A 20 24.76 -17.02 24.59
C PHE A 20 24.56 -15.69 23.86
N THR A 21 25.44 -14.71 24.08
CA THR A 21 25.34 -13.39 23.42
C THR A 21 25.37 -13.53 21.90
N VAL A 22 26.34 -14.26 21.36
CA VAL A 22 26.49 -14.48 19.92
C VAL A 22 25.30 -15.29 19.38
N SER A 23 24.89 -16.35 20.06
CA SER A 23 23.82 -17.24 19.61
C SER A 23 22.47 -16.52 19.55
N ILE A 24 22.10 -15.81 20.62
CA ILE A 24 20.82 -15.08 20.70
C ILE A 24 20.81 -13.95 19.67
N SER A 25 21.87 -13.14 19.61
CA SER A 25 21.93 -12.01 18.67
C SER A 25 21.87 -12.46 17.21
N SER A 26 22.57 -13.56 16.87
CA SER A 26 22.53 -14.16 15.53
C SER A 26 21.14 -14.69 15.19
N PHE A 27 20.52 -15.44 16.11
CA PHE A 27 19.16 -15.94 15.93
C PHE A 27 18.17 -14.80 15.72
N THR A 28 18.20 -13.78 16.58
CA THR A 28 17.29 -12.63 16.48
C THR A 28 17.49 -11.85 15.17
N LEU A 29 18.73 -11.64 14.71
CA LEU A 29 19.00 -10.99 13.43
C LEU A 29 18.49 -11.82 12.24
N ILE A 30 18.71 -13.13 12.25
CA ILE A 30 18.21 -14.03 11.19
C ILE A 30 16.69 -14.01 11.15
N THR A 31 16.02 -14.13 12.30
CA THR A 31 14.56 -14.08 12.38
C THR A 31 14.01 -12.74 11.90
N LEU A 32 14.63 -11.63 12.29
CA LEU A 32 14.24 -10.29 11.86
C LEU A 32 14.38 -10.13 10.34
N ASN A 33 15.51 -10.55 9.77
CA ASN A 33 15.76 -10.47 8.33
C ASN A 33 14.77 -11.33 7.54
N ASN A 34 14.58 -12.59 7.93
CA ASN A 34 13.62 -13.49 7.27
C ASN A 34 12.19 -12.94 7.32
N THR A 35 11.80 -12.31 8.44
CA THR A 35 10.47 -11.71 8.57
C THR A 35 10.32 -10.51 7.65
N TYR A 36 11.34 -9.65 7.59
CA TYR A 36 11.35 -8.50 6.68
C TYR A 36 11.35 -8.91 5.20
N GLU A 37 12.16 -9.89 4.82
CA GLU A 37 12.21 -10.42 3.45
C GLU A 37 10.86 -11.01 3.01
N LYS A 38 10.13 -11.66 3.92
CA LYS A 38 8.77 -12.15 3.64
C LYS A 38 7.74 -11.02 3.50
N ALA A 39 7.96 -9.88 4.16
CA ALA A 39 7.08 -8.72 4.07
C ALA A 39 7.34 -7.87 2.83
N LEU A 40 8.57 -7.84 2.30
CA LEU A 40 8.96 -7.02 1.15
C LEU A 40 8.03 -7.17 -0.07
N PRO A 41 7.67 -8.38 -0.52
CA PRO A 41 6.78 -8.54 -1.67
C PRO A 41 5.36 -8.02 -1.44
N LEU A 42 4.92 -7.92 -0.18
CA LEU A 42 3.62 -7.30 0.14
C LEU A 42 3.70 -5.78 -0.07
N PHE A 43 4.81 -5.16 0.31
CA PHE A 43 5.01 -3.74 0.06
C PHE A 43 5.05 -3.44 -1.44
N ASP A 44 5.80 -4.21 -2.21
CA ASP A 44 5.87 -4.04 -3.67
C ASP A 44 4.49 -4.17 -4.33
N LYS A 45 3.67 -5.14 -3.88
CA LYS A 45 2.29 -5.31 -4.38
C LYS A 45 1.40 -4.10 -4.06
N ILE A 46 1.52 -3.53 -2.86
CA ILE A 46 0.73 -2.36 -2.48
C ILE A 46 1.19 -1.12 -3.26
N ASP A 47 2.51 -0.96 -3.47
CA ASP A 47 3.03 0.13 -4.31
C ASP A 47 2.49 0.05 -5.75
N VAL A 48 2.49 -1.15 -6.34
CA VAL A 48 1.92 -1.38 -7.68
C VAL A 48 0.43 -1.05 -7.71
N MET A 49 -0.33 -1.49 -6.69
CA MET A 49 -1.76 -1.19 -6.57
C MET A 49 -2.02 0.31 -6.48
N LYS A 50 -1.20 1.03 -5.69
CA LYS A 50 -1.28 2.48 -5.55
C LYS A 50 -1.02 3.21 -6.87
N ASN A 51 0.00 2.79 -7.60
CA ASN A 51 0.29 3.36 -8.93
C ASN A 51 -0.86 3.12 -9.92
N TYR A 52 -1.44 1.91 -9.91
CA TYR A 52 -2.60 1.59 -10.72
C TYR A 52 -3.80 2.48 -10.40
N ILE A 53 -4.08 2.68 -9.11
CA ILE A 53 -5.20 3.53 -8.67
C ILE A 53 -4.98 4.99 -9.05
N ASN A 54 -3.77 5.53 -8.88
CA ASN A 54 -3.48 6.90 -9.31
C ASN A 54 -3.68 7.09 -10.81
N THR A 55 -3.20 6.13 -11.62
CA THR A 55 -3.38 6.17 -13.08
C THR A 55 -4.87 6.06 -13.46
N PHE A 56 -5.61 5.21 -12.77
CA PHE A 56 -7.03 5.03 -13.01
C PHE A 56 -7.84 6.29 -12.65
N ASP A 57 -7.50 6.94 -11.54
CA ASP A 57 -8.12 8.20 -11.09
C ASP A 57 -7.98 9.31 -12.14
N GLU A 58 -6.77 9.49 -12.70
CA GLU A 58 -6.51 10.43 -13.79
C GLU A 58 -7.37 10.12 -15.04
N ASN A 59 -7.46 8.84 -15.42
CA ASN A 59 -8.29 8.43 -16.55
C ASN A 59 -9.80 8.62 -16.29
N LEU A 60 -10.26 8.41 -15.05
CA LEU A 60 -11.66 8.67 -14.68
C LEU A 60 -12.00 10.16 -14.76
N ASP A 61 -11.07 11.04 -14.36
CA ASP A 61 -11.25 12.49 -14.47
C ASP A 61 -11.33 12.96 -15.93
N GLU A 62 -10.51 12.39 -16.81
CA GLU A 62 -10.58 12.65 -18.25
C GLU A 62 -11.93 12.19 -18.83
N PHE A 63 -12.36 10.97 -18.46
CA PHE A 63 -13.64 10.43 -18.91
C PHE A 63 -14.86 11.22 -18.39
N ASP A 64 -14.81 11.68 -17.14
CA ASP A 64 -15.84 12.55 -16.54
C ASP A 64 -15.97 13.87 -17.31
N THR A 65 -14.84 14.43 -17.73
CA THR A 65 -14.83 15.65 -18.56
C THR A 65 -15.53 15.41 -19.89
N TYR A 66 -15.21 14.33 -20.61
CA TYR A 66 -15.86 14.00 -21.87
C TYR A 66 -17.36 13.74 -21.73
N LEU A 67 -17.80 13.09 -20.65
CA LEU A 67 -19.23 12.86 -20.42
C LEU A 67 -19.96 14.15 -20.08
N LYS A 68 -19.36 15.04 -19.28
CA LYS A 68 -19.95 16.35 -18.92
C LYS A 68 -20.16 17.26 -20.13
N ASP A 69 -19.33 17.14 -21.16
CA ASP A 69 -19.51 17.86 -22.42
C ASP A 69 -20.77 17.42 -23.19
N ILE A 70 -21.35 16.26 -22.87
CA ILE A 70 -22.58 15.78 -23.49
C ILE A 70 -23.79 16.38 -22.76
N ASP A 71 -24.39 17.41 -23.38
CA ASP A 71 -25.63 18.05 -22.94
C ASP A 71 -26.86 17.20 -23.34
N THR A 72 -27.14 16.20 -22.52
CA THR A 72 -28.26 15.25 -22.64
C THR A 72 -29.62 15.93 -22.59
N ASP A 73 -29.79 16.97 -21.78
CA ASP A 73 -31.01 17.77 -21.71
C ASP A 73 -31.28 18.46 -23.05
N TYR A 74 -30.25 19.09 -23.64
CA TYR A 74 -30.34 19.67 -24.96
C TYR A 74 -30.72 18.63 -26.03
N TYR A 75 -30.09 17.43 -26.01
CA TYR A 75 -30.41 16.39 -26.98
C TYR A 75 -31.83 15.83 -26.82
N LEU A 76 -32.31 15.62 -25.58
CA LEU A 76 -33.69 15.21 -25.31
C LEU A 76 -34.68 16.25 -25.81
N GLN A 77 -34.37 17.54 -25.62
CA GLN A 77 -35.20 18.62 -26.12
C GLN A 77 -35.25 18.63 -27.66
N LYS A 78 -34.11 18.42 -28.34
CA LYS A 78 -34.07 18.30 -29.80
C LYS A 78 -34.85 17.11 -30.33
N LEU A 79 -34.83 15.97 -29.65
CA LEU A 79 -35.65 14.82 -30.02
C LEU A 79 -37.14 15.11 -29.88
N SER A 80 -37.53 15.84 -28.83
CA SER A 80 -38.91 16.30 -28.65
C SER A 80 -39.35 17.24 -29.79
N ASP A 81 -38.48 18.18 -30.20
CA ASP A 81 -38.72 19.08 -31.34
C ASP A 81 -38.93 18.29 -32.64
N ILE A 82 -38.07 17.29 -32.91
CA ILE A 82 -38.16 16.43 -34.10
C ILE A 82 -39.44 15.60 -34.08
N ARG A 83 -39.83 15.05 -32.92
CA ARG A 83 -41.08 14.29 -32.75
C ARG A 83 -42.29 15.17 -33.04
N SER A 84 -42.30 16.41 -32.56
CA SER A 84 -43.35 17.40 -32.84
C SER A 84 -43.44 17.75 -34.33
N PHE A 85 -42.29 17.95 -34.98
CA PHE A 85 -42.22 18.20 -36.41
C PHE A 85 -42.73 17.01 -37.24
N ALA A 86 -42.32 15.77 -36.90
CA ALA A 86 -42.79 14.56 -37.57
C ALA A 86 -44.32 14.40 -37.44
N ASN A 87 -44.88 14.65 -36.26
CA ASN A 87 -46.33 14.64 -36.04
C ASN A 87 -47.06 15.70 -36.89
N THR A 88 -46.45 16.88 -37.06
CA THR A 88 -46.99 17.96 -37.90
C THR A 88 -46.98 17.56 -39.38
N LEU A 89 -45.89 16.99 -39.90
CA LEU A 89 -45.86 16.49 -41.28
C LEU A 89 -46.89 15.38 -41.51
N ASN A 90 -47.10 14.52 -40.51
CA ASN A 90 -48.10 13.47 -40.59
C ASN A 90 -49.52 14.03 -40.66
N SER A 91 -49.84 15.11 -39.93
CA SER A 91 -51.15 15.77 -39.98
C SER A 91 -51.43 16.48 -41.31
N PHE A 92 -50.38 16.89 -42.04
CA PHE A 92 -50.47 17.43 -43.41
C PHE A 92 -50.53 16.35 -44.50
N GLY A 93 -50.57 15.06 -44.14
CA GLY A 93 -50.60 13.95 -45.11
C GLY A 93 -49.24 13.61 -45.72
N LEU A 94 -48.14 14.14 -45.18
CA LEU A 94 -46.75 13.91 -45.60
C LEU A 94 -46.03 12.86 -44.71
N GLY A 95 -46.79 12.03 -44.00
CA GLY A 95 -46.26 11.05 -43.04
C GLY A 95 -45.30 10.02 -43.62
N SER A 96 -45.39 9.71 -44.91
CA SER A 96 -44.46 8.80 -45.60
C SER A 96 -43.03 9.34 -45.65
N LEU A 97 -42.81 10.66 -45.51
CA LEU A 97 -41.47 11.27 -45.49
C LEU A 97 -40.77 11.09 -44.14
N VAL A 98 -41.53 10.83 -43.07
CA VAL A 98 -41.04 10.68 -41.70
C VAL A 98 -41.34 9.29 -41.12
N SER A 99 -41.72 8.33 -41.97
CA SER A 99 -41.95 6.95 -41.55
C SER A 99 -40.63 6.36 -41.04
N GLY A 100 -40.60 5.93 -39.79
CA GLY A 100 -39.39 5.41 -39.12
C GLY A 100 -38.77 6.38 -38.10
N PHE A 101 -39.08 7.68 -38.16
CA PHE A 101 -38.50 8.67 -37.24
C PHE A 101 -38.82 8.35 -35.78
N ASN A 102 -40.02 7.89 -35.46
CA ASN A 102 -40.37 7.54 -34.07
C ASN A 102 -39.50 6.39 -33.52
N GLU A 103 -39.12 5.44 -34.36
CA GLU A 103 -38.29 4.30 -33.97
C GLU A 103 -36.83 4.71 -33.79
N ASP A 104 -36.33 5.58 -34.67
CA ASP A 104 -34.98 6.14 -34.54
C ASP A 104 -34.87 7.11 -33.36
N ILE A 105 -35.87 7.97 -33.12
CA ILE A 105 -35.94 8.84 -31.94
C ILE A 105 -35.91 7.99 -30.66
N ALA A 106 -36.67 6.91 -30.59
CA ALA A 106 -36.67 6.03 -29.42
C ALA A 106 -35.29 5.40 -29.16
N LYS A 107 -34.57 4.98 -30.21
CA LYS A 107 -33.18 4.48 -30.08
C LYS A 107 -32.24 5.55 -29.55
N VAL A 108 -32.36 6.79 -30.02
CA VAL A 108 -31.52 7.90 -29.54
C VAL A 108 -31.88 8.29 -28.10
N GLU A 109 -33.16 8.28 -27.71
CA GLU A 109 -33.59 8.49 -26.31
C GLU A 109 -32.97 7.45 -25.36
N ILE A 110 -32.89 6.18 -25.78
CA ILE A 110 -32.21 5.12 -25.01
C ILE A 110 -30.72 5.44 -24.87
N ILE A 111 -30.04 5.84 -25.96
CA ILE A 111 -28.62 6.20 -25.92
C ILE A 111 -28.39 7.36 -24.93
N ILE A 112 -29.21 8.41 -24.98
CA ILE A 112 -29.09 9.55 -24.07
C ILE A 112 -29.31 9.13 -22.61
N THR A 113 -30.32 8.29 -22.36
CA THR A 113 -30.61 7.77 -21.02
C THR A 113 -29.43 6.95 -20.48
N ASN A 114 -28.83 6.10 -21.32
CA ASN A 114 -27.64 5.32 -20.97
C ASN A 114 -26.44 6.23 -20.65
N ILE A 115 -26.29 7.37 -21.34
CA ILE A 115 -25.23 8.35 -21.05
C ILE A 115 -25.44 8.96 -19.64
N GLU A 116 -26.68 9.25 -19.24
CA GLU A 116 -26.93 9.77 -17.89
C GLU A 116 -26.74 8.74 -16.80
N GLU A 117 -27.13 7.50 -17.06
CA GLU A 117 -26.80 6.40 -16.15
C GLU A 117 -25.28 6.22 -16.02
N LEU A 118 -24.55 6.35 -17.13
CA LEU A 118 -23.08 6.29 -17.15
C LEU A 118 -22.44 7.42 -16.35
N LYS A 119 -22.93 8.67 -16.45
CA LYS A 119 -22.48 9.79 -15.61
C LYS A 119 -22.66 9.51 -14.12
N LEU A 120 -23.83 9.02 -13.73
CA LEU A 120 -24.11 8.67 -12.33
C LEU A 120 -23.21 7.53 -11.83
N ASN A 121 -23.04 6.48 -12.63
CA ASN A 121 -22.16 5.35 -12.30
C ASN A 121 -20.69 5.80 -12.17
N LEU A 122 -20.27 6.76 -13.00
CA LEU A 122 -18.93 7.34 -12.91
C LEU A 122 -18.73 8.12 -11.61
N ASP A 123 -19.70 8.92 -11.17
CA ASP A 123 -19.64 9.62 -9.88
C ASP A 123 -19.50 8.65 -8.70
N PHE A 124 -20.25 7.53 -8.73
CA PHE A 124 -20.10 6.48 -7.73
C PHE A 124 -18.70 5.85 -7.77
N ALA A 125 -18.20 5.52 -8.96
CA ALA A 125 -16.86 4.96 -9.12
C ALA A 125 -15.79 5.92 -8.58
N LYS A 126 -15.83 7.22 -8.94
CA LYS A 126 -14.88 8.24 -8.46
C LYS A 126 -14.88 8.32 -6.93
N ARG A 127 -16.05 8.29 -6.29
CA ARG A 127 -16.15 8.29 -4.84
C ARG A 127 -15.51 7.05 -4.22
N ASP A 128 -15.76 5.87 -4.78
CA ASP A 128 -15.20 4.62 -4.28
C ASP A 128 -13.67 4.58 -4.46
N PHE A 129 -13.15 5.03 -5.59
CA PHE A 129 -11.72 5.16 -5.84
C PHE A 129 -11.05 6.19 -4.93
N SER A 130 -11.71 7.32 -4.66
CA SER A 130 -11.23 8.31 -3.68
C SER A 130 -11.10 7.72 -2.28
N ASN A 131 -12.03 6.85 -1.86
CA ASN A 131 -11.93 6.17 -0.57
C ASN A 131 -10.73 5.21 -0.52
N ILE A 132 -10.50 4.45 -1.60
CA ILE A 132 -9.35 3.55 -1.69
C ILE A 132 -8.04 4.37 -1.66
N LYS A 133 -7.97 5.49 -2.38
CA LYS A 133 -6.82 6.40 -2.39
C LYS A 133 -6.53 6.97 -1.00
N ALA A 134 -7.55 7.36 -0.26
CA ALA A 134 -7.41 7.80 1.12
C ALA A 134 -6.81 6.69 2.01
N SER A 135 -7.31 5.45 1.93
CA SER A 135 -6.74 4.32 2.66
C SER A 135 -5.29 4.01 2.27
N LEU A 136 -4.91 4.20 1.00
CA LEU A 136 -3.53 4.00 0.53
C LEU A 136 -2.59 5.17 0.87
N SER A 137 -3.11 6.34 1.24
CA SER A 137 -2.26 7.47 1.66
C SER A 137 -1.57 7.21 3.01
N GLU A 138 -2.25 6.49 3.92
CA GLU A 138 -1.70 6.10 5.22
C GLU A 138 -0.62 5.02 5.10
N TYR A 139 -0.65 4.26 3.98
CA TYR A 139 0.28 3.16 3.75
C TYR A 139 1.74 3.63 3.62
N ASP A 140 2.01 4.77 2.98
CA ASP A 140 3.39 5.28 2.81
C ASP A 140 4.05 5.52 4.17
N ILE A 141 3.31 6.20 5.06
CA ILE A 141 3.75 6.52 6.42
C ILE A 141 4.00 5.21 7.19
N LEU A 142 3.09 4.24 7.07
CA LEU A 142 3.22 2.95 7.74
C LEU A 142 4.43 2.16 7.22
N LYS A 143 4.65 2.13 5.90
CA LYS A 143 5.79 1.48 5.26
C LYS A 143 7.11 2.08 5.74
N GLU A 144 7.23 3.41 5.72
CA GLU A 144 8.42 4.12 6.18
C GLU A 144 8.71 3.85 7.66
N ASN A 145 7.67 3.91 8.51
CA ASN A 145 7.77 3.60 9.93
C ASN A 145 8.26 2.17 10.18
N ILE A 146 7.74 1.18 9.45
CA ILE A 146 8.20 -0.21 9.57
C ILE A 146 9.66 -0.36 9.16
N ILE A 147 10.06 0.23 8.03
CA ILE A 147 11.45 0.18 7.55
C ILE A 147 12.40 0.81 8.56
N SER A 148 12.05 1.99 9.08
CA SER A 148 12.81 2.70 10.10
C SER A 148 12.92 1.89 11.40
N PHE A 149 11.80 1.35 11.88
CA PHE A 149 11.77 0.50 13.07
C PHE A 149 12.68 -0.74 12.94
N ILE A 150 12.65 -1.41 11.78
CA ILE A 150 13.51 -2.58 11.52
C ILE A 150 14.99 -2.17 11.50
N GLY A 151 15.32 -1.01 10.93
CA GLY A 151 16.67 -0.44 10.95
C GLY A 151 17.17 -0.15 12.37
N LEU A 152 16.34 0.47 13.20
CA LEU A 152 16.63 0.73 14.62
C LEU A 152 16.82 -0.59 15.38
N LEU A 153 15.95 -1.57 15.15
CA LEU A 153 16.01 -2.86 15.83
C LEU A 153 17.28 -3.63 15.46
N ARG A 154 17.69 -3.64 14.18
CA ARG A 154 18.96 -4.22 13.73
C ARG A 154 20.15 -3.58 14.46
N THR A 155 20.17 -2.25 14.49
CA THR A 155 21.22 -1.47 15.16
C THR A 155 21.29 -1.81 16.64
N TYR A 156 20.13 -1.87 17.30
CA TYR A 156 20.02 -2.22 18.71
C TYR A 156 20.56 -3.63 18.99
N ILE A 157 20.21 -4.64 18.18
CA ILE A 157 20.70 -6.01 18.34
C ILE A 157 22.23 -6.05 18.21
N ILE A 158 22.80 -5.38 17.20
CA ILE A 158 24.25 -5.32 16.99
C ILE A 158 24.96 -4.61 18.15
N ALA A 159 24.42 -3.49 18.62
CA ALA A 159 24.97 -2.76 19.75
C ALA A 159 24.96 -3.60 21.03
N THR A 160 23.86 -4.30 21.28
CA THR A 160 23.71 -5.19 22.45
C THR A 160 24.65 -6.39 22.36
N ALA A 161 24.79 -6.98 21.17
CA ALA A 161 25.74 -8.06 20.92
C ALA A 161 27.18 -7.62 21.19
N THR A 162 27.55 -6.46 20.67
CA THR A 162 28.89 -5.86 20.87
C THR A 162 29.15 -5.63 22.35
N TYR A 163 28.19 -5.04 23.05
CA TYR A 163 28.30 -4.80 24.49
C TYR A 163 28.47 -6.11 25.30
N GLY A 164 27.68 -7.14 25.00
CA GLY A 164 27.79 -8.44 25.66
C GLY A 164 29.13 -9.15 25.39
N ILE A 165 29.66 -9.02 24.17
CA ILE A 165 30.99 -9.53 23.81
C ILE A 165 32.08 -8.80 24.60
N LEU A 166 32.01 -7.47 24.71
CA LEU A 166 32.98 -6.66 25.46
C LEU A 166 32.99 -7.02 26.96
N ILE A 167 31.81 -7.14 27.59
CA ILE A 167 31.72 -7.57 28.99
C ILE A 167 32.31 -8.96 29.16
N SER A 168 31.96 -9.90 28.28
CA SER A 168 32.49 -11.26 28.33
C SER A 168 34.03 -11.25 28.22
N GLY A 169 34.59 -10.44 27.32
CA GLY A 169 36.03 -10.25 27.19
C GLY A 169 36.70 -9.67 28.45
N LEU A 170 36.08 -8.66 29.08
CA LEU A 170 36.58 -8.08 30.34
C LEU A 170 36.57 -9.10 31.48
N LEU A 171 35.50 -9.89 31.61
CA LEU A 171 35.39 -10.95 32.62
C LEU A 171 36.44 -12.05 32.39
N LEU A 172 36.71 -12.40 31.12
CA LEU A 172 37.75 -13.36 30.76
C LEU A 172 39.13 -12.86 31.20
N TYR A 173 39.44 -11.61 30.86
CA TYR A 173 40.69 -10.96 31.20
C TYR A 173 40.89 -10.86 32.72
N ALA A 174 39.86 -10.41 33.45
CA ALA A 174 39.91 -10.32 34.91
C ALA A 174 40.09 -11.71 35.56
N GLY A 175 39.37 -12.73 35.07
CA GLY A 175 39.50 -14.10 35.56
C GLY A 175 40.91 -14.67 35.32
N TYR A 176 41.48 -14.43 34.13
CA TYR A 176 42.86 -14.81 33.80
C TYR A 176 43.88 -14.11 34.69
N TYR A 177 43.74 -12.79 34.88
CA TYR A 177 44.65 -11.99 35.70
C TYR A 177 44.67 -12.47 37.16
N ILE A 178 43.49 -12.73 37.75
CA ILE A 178 43.37 -13.26 39.12
C ILE A 178 44.06 -14.62 39.26
N LEU A 179 43.94 -15.50 38.25
CA LEU A 179 44.62 -16.80 38.26
C LEU A 179 46.14 -16.68 38.16
N ASN A 180 46.63 -15.69 37.43
CA ASN A 180 48.08 -15.48 37.26
C ASN A 180 48.73 -14.82 38.48
N LEU A 181 48.01 -13.95 39.19
CA LEU A 181 48.46 -13.37 40.47
C LEU A 181 48.67 -14.42 41.57
N ASN A 182 47.95 -15.54 41.53
CA ASN A 182 48.11 -16.65 42.49
C ASN A 182 49.30 -17.58 42.17
N LYS A 183 50.09 -17.30 41.11
CA LYS A 183 51.33 -18.03 40.78
C LYS A 183 52.61 -17.36 41.31
N LEU A 184 52.51 -16.13 41.80
CA LEU A 184 53.57 -15.37 42.50
C LEU A 184 53.42 -15.58 44.01
#